data_AF-A0A1U9Y684-F1
#
_entry.id   AF-A0A1U9Y684-F1
#
_cell.length_a   1.000
_cell.length_b   1.000
_cell.length_c   1.000
_cell.angle_alpha   90.00
_cell.angle_beta   90.00
_cell.angle_gamma   90.00
#
_symmetry.space_group_name_H-M   'P 1'
#
loop_
_entity.id
_entity.type
_entity.pdbx_description
1 polymer ?
#
loop_
_entity_poly.entity_id
_entity_poly.type
_entity_poly.pdbx_seq_one_letter_code
_entity_poly.pdbx_strand_id
1 'polypeptide(L)'
;MDSLTKFALDILRDRNFSRLDEEVREEVLSLFIDDQRKPSKEGRRTLALNAGLLAKQMGEPRLEVLSMDVLMACDKAEVREVLAQITDILQGQA
;
A
#
# COMPACT_ATOMS: atom_id res chain seq x y z
N MET A 1 3.06 -14.41 -13.58
CA MET A 1 2.49 -13.25 -12.86
C MET A 1 2.44 -12.09 -13.83
N ASP A 2 1.29 -11.44 -14.01
CA ASP A 2 1.15 -10.32 -14.95
C ASP A 2 1.90 -9.05 -14.47
N SER A 3 2.10 -8.09 -15.38
CA SER A 3 2.91 -6.90 -15.12
C SER A 3 2.31 -5.97 -14.06
N LEU A 4 0.99 -5.97 -13.90
CA LEU A 4 0.27 -5.15 -12.91
C LEU A 4 0.38 -5.78 -11.52
N THR A 5 0.20 -7.09 -11.41
CA THR A 5 0.39 -7.84 -10.16
C THR A 5 1.83 -7.71 -9.67
N LYS A 6 2.82 -7.82 -10.57
CA LYS A 6 4.22 -7.59 -10.19
C LYS A 6 4.46 -6.16 -9.69
N PHE A 7 3.91 -5.16 -10.38
CA PHE A 7 4.03 -3.77 -9.96
C PHE A 7 3.41 -3.51 -8.57
N ALA A 8 2.25 -4.10 -8.28
CA ALA A 8 1.63 -3.98 -6.98
C ALA A 8 2.44 -4.66 -5.86
N LEU A 9 3.06 -5.80 -6.15
CA LEU A 9 3.99 -6.47 -5.22
C LEU A 9 5.27 -5.66 -5.00
N ASP A 10 5.84 -5.07 -6.06
CA ASP A 10 6.99 -4.18 -5.97
C ASP A 10 6.70 -3.07 -4.95
N ILE A 11 5.50 -2.46 -5.00
CA ILE A 11 5.09 -1.38 -4.10
C ILE A 11 4.82 -1.88 -2.67
N LEU A 12 3.99 -2.91 -2.50
CA LEU A 12 3.42 -3.26 -1.20
C LEU A 12 4.27 -4.24 -0.40
N ARG A 13 4.94 -5.18 -1.07
CA ARG A 13 5.79 -6.17 -0.43
C ARG A 13 7.24 -5.69 -0.40
N ASP A 14 7.74 -5.23 -1.54
CA ASP A 14 9.17 -4.92 -1.72
C ASP A 14 9.49 -3.44 -1.44
N ARG A 15 8.46 -2.61 -1.20
CA ARG A 15 8.57 -1.17 -0.94
C ARG A 15 9.39 -0.42 -2.00
N ASN A 16 9.35 -0.92 -3.23
CA ASN A 16 10.01 -0.35 -4.38
C ASN A 16 9.07 0.62 -5.10
N PHE A 17 9.31 1.91 -4.87
CA PHE A 17 8.53 3.01 -5.43
C PHE A 17 9.18 3.65 -6.66
N SER A 18 10.25 3.05 -7.21
CA SER A 18 11.04 3.68 -8.29
C SER A 18 10.27 3.89 -9.59
N ARG A 19 9.17 3.15 -9.77
CA ARG A 19 8.31 3.16 -10.95
C ARG A 19 7.09 4.07 -10.80
N LEU A 20 6.91 4.70 -9.64
CA LEU A 20 5.88 5.72 -9.44
C LEU A 20 6.36 7.04 -10.01
N ASP A 21 5.41 7.84 -10.52
CA ASP A 21 5.64 9.24 -10.86
C ASP A 21 6.17 9.98 -9.64
N GLU A 22 7.04 10.98 -9.86
CA GLU A 22 7.78 11.64 -8.78
C GLU A 22 6.85 12.23 -7.70
N GLU A 23 5.79 12.93 -8.10
CA GLU A 23 4.80 13.50 -7.19
C GLU A 23 4.13 12.40 -6.34
N VAL A 24 3.68 11.32 -6.98
CA VAL A 24 3.02 10.20 -6.27
C VAL A 24 4.00 9.49 -5.34
N ARG A 25 5.25 9.33 -5.77
CA ARG A 25 6.32 8.73 -4.96
C ARG A 25 6.57 9.55 -3.70
N GLU A 26 6.67 10.87 -3.81
CA GLU A 26 6.84 11.74 -2.65
C GLU A 26 5.65 11.65 -1.68
N GLU A 27 4.43 11.61 -2.21
CA GLU A 27 3.21 11.46 -1.43
C GLU A 27 3.17 10.12 -0.68
N VAL A 28 3.60 9.01 -1.31
CA VAL A 28 3.74 7.70 -0.66
C VAL A 28 4.86 7.73 0.40
N LEU A 29 6.03 8.28 0.07
CA LEU A 29 7.16 8.38 1.00
C LEU A 29 6.81 9.22 2.24
N SER A 30 5.98 10.24 2.07
CA SER A 30 5.52 11.10 3.16
C SER A 30 4.81 10.32 4.28
N LEU A 31 4.18 9.19 3.97
CA LEU A 31 3.46 8.34 4.92
C LEU A 31 4.41 7.65 5.92
N PHE A 32 5.69 7.54 5.59
CA PHE A 32 6.71 6.92 6.45
C PHE A 32 7.45 7.93 7.33
N ILE A 33 7.27 9.23 7.07
CA ILE A 33 7.83 10.30 7.88
C ILE A 33 7.02 10.41 9.17
N ASP A 34 7.71 10.28 10.30
CA ASP A 34 7.12 10.45 11.62
C ASP A 34 6.98 11.94 11.95
N ASP A 35 5.94 12.55 11.38
CA ASP A 35 5.54 13.93 11.64
C ASP A 35 4.09 13.99 12.13
N GLN A 36 3.65 15.18 12.53
CA GLN A 36 2.27 15.44 12.99
C GLN A 36 1.30 15.74 11.83
N ARG A 37 1.69 15.49 10.57
CA ARG A 37 0.85 15.78 9.40
C ARG A 37 -0.10 14.63 9.11
N LYS A 38 -1.27 14.97 8.58
CA LYS A 38 -2.22 13.98 8.07
C LYS A 38 -1.60 13.15 6.94
N PRO A 39 -2.03 11.89 6.77
CA PRO A 39 -1.53 11.04 5.71
C PRO A 39 -2.01 11.57 4.36
N SER A 40 -1.09 11.59 3.39
CA SER A 40 -1.38 11.99 2.02
C SER A 40 -2.61 11.26 1.47
N LYS A 41 -3.51 12.01 0.84
CA LYS A 41 -4.65 11.41 0.14
C LYS A 41 -4.19 10.57 -1.05
N GLU A 42 -3.25 11.10 -1.85
CA GLU A 42 -2.77 10.38 -3.03
C GLU A 42 -1.92 9.18 -2.62
N GLY A 43 -1.02 9.34 -1.64
CA GLY A 43 -0.23 8.22 -1.13
C GLY A 43 -1.10 7.06 -0.63
N ARG A 44 -2.13 7.34 0.19
CA ARG A 44 -3.08 6.31 0.65
C ARG A 44 -3.84 5.67 -0.51
N ARG A 45 -4.31 6.48 -1.46
CA ARG A 45 -5.03 5.98 -2.64
C ARG A 45 -4.16 5.04 -3.47
N THR A 46 -2.90 5.39 -3.73
CA THR A 46 -1.96 4.55 -4.48
C THR A 46 -1.76 3.21 -3.79
N LEU A 47 -1.53 3.20 -2.48
CA LEU A 47 -1.33 1.97 -1.72
C LEU A 47 -2.60 1.09 -1.71
N ALA A 48 -3.75 1.68 -1.45
CA ALA A 48 -5.03 0.98 -1.44
C ALA A 48 -5.37 0.36 -2.80
N LEU A 49 -5.20 1.10 -3.90
CA LEU A 49 -5.47 0.57 -5.24
C LEU A 49 -4.61 -0.67 -5.56
N ASN A 50 -3.34 -0.66 -5.17
CA ASN A 50 -2.46 -1.81 -5.34
C ASN A 50 -2.90 -2.98 -4.43
N ALA A 51 -3.35 -2.70 -3.20
CA ALA A 51 -3.78 -3.74 -2.27
C ALA A 51 -5.08 -4.41 -2.74
N GLY A 52 -6.06 -3.62 -3.20
CA GLY A 52 -7.30 -4.12 -3.79
C GLY A 52 -7.07 -4.90 -5.10
N LEU A 53 -6.10 -4.47 -5.92
CA LEU A 53 -5.70 -5.24 -7.10
C LEU A 53 -5.18 -6.62 -6.71
N LEU A 54 -4.26 -6.69 -5.74
CA LEU A 54 -3.72 -7.96 -5.24
C LEU A 54 -4.78 -8.84 -4.60
N ALA A 55 -5.69 -8.25 -3.80
CA ALA A 55 -6.81 -8.96 -3.21
C ALA A 55 -7.62 -9.72 -4.28
N LYS A 56 -7.96 -9.04 -5.38
CA LYS A 56 -8.70 -9.64 -6.49
C LYS A 56 -7.90 -10.70 -7.24
N GLN A 57 -6.62 -10.45 -7.52
CA GLN A 57 -5.78 -11.36 -8.30
C GLN A 57 -5.41 -12.62 -7.53
N MET A 58 -5.19 -12.50 -6.22
CA MET A 58 -4.79 -13.60 -5.34
C MET A 58 -6.00 -14.31 -4.71
N GLY A 59 -7.20 -13.73 -4.80
CA GLY A 59 -8.38 -14.25 -4.13
C GLY A 59 -8.26 -14.18 -2.60
N GLU A 60 -7.67 -13.10 -2.08
CA GLU A 60 -7.40 -12.89 -0.66
C GLU A 60 -8.30 -11.77 -0.09
N PRO A 61 -9.44 -12.10 0.54
CA PRO A 61 -10.38 -11.11 1.06
C PRO A 61 -9.80 -10.20 2.14
N ARG A 62 -8.80 -10.67 2.91
CA ARG A 62 -8.20 -9.82 3.95
C ARG A 62 -7.47 -8.62 3.35
N LEU A 63 -6.86 -8.77 2.17
CA LEU A 63 -6.23 -7.64 1.47
C LEU A 63 -7.25 -6.60 1.00
N GLU A 64 -8.48 -7.00 0.69
CA GLU A 64 -9.55 -6.07 0.30
C GLU A 64 -10.00 -5.21 1.50
N VAL A 65 -10.12 -5.81 2.68
CA VAL A 65 -10.41 -5.08 3.93
C VAL A 65 -9.28 -4.11 4.25
N LEU A 66 -8.02 -4.58 4.24
CA LEU A 66 -6.87 -3.73 4.54
C LEU A 66 -6.70 -2.60 3.51
N SER A 67 -7.05 -2.82 2.25
CA SER A 67 -7.11 -1.76 1.24
C SER A 67 -8.06 -0.62 1.65
N MET A 68 -9.24 -0.96 2.18
CA MET A 68 -10.19 0.03 2.67
C MET A 68 -9.68 0.74 3.93
N ASP A 69 -9.02 0.01 4.83
CA ASP A 69 -8.41 0.58 6.03
C ASP A 69 -7.33 1.62 5.68
N VAL A 70 -6.49 1.35 4.67
CA VAL A 70 -5.54 2.36 4.15
C VAL A 70 -6.26 3.62 3.65
N LEU A 71 -7.40 3.47 2.95
CA LEU A 71 -8.18 4.62 2.47
C LEU A 71 -8.83 5.42 3.60
N MET A 72 -9.17 4.77 4.70
CA MET A 72 -9.88 5.39 5.83
C MET A 72 -8.95 5.90 6.94
N ALA A 73 -7.68 5.48 6.92
CA ALA A 73 -6.69 5.87 7.91
C ALA A 73 -6.60 7.39 8.06
N CYS A 74 -6.70 7.84 9.32
CA CYS A 74 -6.74 9.25 9.71
C CYS A 74 -5.36 9.79 10.08
N ASP A 75 -4.43 8.91 10.44
CA ASP A 75 -3.05 9.24 10.74
C ASP A 75 -2.05 8.28 10.05
N LYS A 76 -0.77 8.64 10.09
CA LYS A 76 0.31 7.87 9.44
C LYS A 76 0.68 6.60 10.22
N ALA A 77 0.41 6.54 11.52
CA ALA A 77 0.66 5.33 12.30
C ALA A 77 -0.31 4.22 11.87
N GLU A 78 -1.59 4.53 11.72
CA GLU A 78 -2.61 3.63 11.18
C GLU A 78 -2.24 3.12 9.78
N VAL A 79 -1.83 4.01 8.86
CA VAL A 79 -1.39 3.59 7.52
C VAL A 79 -0.20 2.63 7.60
N ARG A 80 0.80 2.91 8.43
CA ARG A 80 1.99 2.07 8.59
C ARG A 80 1.64 0.71 9.19
N GLU A 81 0.73 0.66 10.15
CA GLU A 81 0.24 -0.58 10.76
C GLU A 81 -0.48 -1.45 9.74
N VAL A 82 -1.42 -0.89 8.98
CA VAL A 82 -2.16 -1.61 7.93
C VAL A 82 -1.21 -2.11 6.84
N LEU A 83 -0.22 -1.29 6.43
CA LEU A 83 0.80 -1.72 5.47
C LEU A 83 1.67 -2.86 5.99
N ALA A 84 1.98 -2.91 7.29
CA ALA A 84 2.71 -4.03 7.88
C ALA A 84 1.89 -5.32 7.75
N GLN A 85 0.59 -5.27 8.07
CA GLN A 85 -0.30 -6.43 7.92
C GLN A 85 -0.41 -6.89 6.46
N ILE A 86 -0.51 -5.95 5.51
CA ILE A 86 -0.48 -6.27 4.07
C ILE A 86 0.84 -6.96 3.71
N THR A 87 1.97 -6.42 4.17
CA THR A 87 3.31 -6.98 3.90
C THR A 87 3.41 -8.42 4.41
N ASP A 88 2.95 -8.68 5.63
CA ASP A 88 2.99 -10.01 6.26
C ASP A 88 2.17 -11.04 5.46
N ILE A 89 0.97 -10.65 5.00
CA ILE A 89 0.14 -11.51 4.13
C ILE A 89 0.90 -11.84 2.84
N LEU A 90 1.50 -10.83 2.20
CA LEU A 90 2.19 -11.00 0.92
C LEU A 90 3.51 -11.78 1.04
N GLN A 91 4.15 -11.76 2.21
CA GLN A 91 5.34 -12.57 2.50
C GLN A 91 5.00 -14.02 2.85
N GLY A 92 3.87 -14.26 3.51
CA GLY A 92 3.39 -15.61 3.85
C GLY A 92 2.88 -16.44 2.65
N GLN A 93 2.75 -15.82 1.47
CA GLN A 93 2.28 -16.44 0.23
C GLN A 93 3.42 -16.93 -0.69
N ALA A 94 4.66 -16.97 -0.19
CA ALA A 94 5.86 -17.40 -0.94
C ALA A 94 6.02 -18.92 -1.02
#